data_AF-A0A7J6N952-F1
#
_entry.id   AF-A0A7J6N952-F1
#
_cell.length_a   1.000
_cell.length_b   1.000
_cell.length_c   1.000
_cell.angle_alpha   90.00
_cell.angle_beta   90.00
_cell.angle_gamma   90.00
#
_symmetry.space_group_name_H-M   'P 1'
#
loop_
_entity.id
_entity.type
_entity.pdbx_description
1 polymer ?
#
loop_
_entity_poly.entity_id
_entity_poly.type
_entity_poly.pdbx_seq_one_letter_code
_entity_poly.pdbx_strand_id
1 'polypeptide(L)'
;MSPPVGDVDDLLLDGMLCPISQLIMRDPVCTVDGHSYERSAIEAWFRNQEAAGLRYSSPMTGEALPTATLIPNITLKRVIDDFLDKTPEVERLLDTTASAPPLYIHNALSSAVGRPGTSGEYPSIERRSSSLYDMRSLSFAEEPRGNLIELDGYKKKARRCGTSALNDWLESIVFCSFPLSINGYNRSVEYRIEKTVTGWGGIHIGVTPDDPKALAKSANLNTHLEEHSWWVDASGWLHIPDEGASLCGWSSGDLKAGDLVAITCPEDGTLCVYVNGQRKVQGREARIPSGKHSKPLYGFIAITGNVTEVSLVEGSLARDYH
;
A
#
# COMPACT_ATOMS: atom_id res chain seq x y z
N MET A 1 -23.17 -9.94 -34.56
CA MET A 1 -23.62 -9.59 -33.19
C MET A 1 -22.37 -9.43 -32.36
N SER A 2 -22.02 -8.19 -32.01
CA SER A 2 -20.86 -7.90 -31.18
C SER A 2 -21.17 -8.26 -29.72
N PRO A 3 -20.19 -8.79 -28.95
CA PRO A 3 -20.44 -9.20 -27.58
C PRO A 3 -20.73 -7.99 -26.68
N PRO A 4 -21.49 -8.17 -25.58
CA PRO A 4 -21.78 -7.09 -24.65
C PRO A 4 -20.50 -6.62 -23.96
N VAL A 5 -20.36 -5.30 -23.79
CA VAL A 5 -19.20 -4.58 -23.21
C VAL A 5 -19.10 -4.78 -21.68
N GLY A 6 -19.50 -5.94 -21.17
CA GLY A 6 -19.61 -6.23 -19.73
C GLY A 6 -18.52 -7.12 -19.15
N ASP A 7 -17.72 -7.77 -19.98
CA ASP A 7 -16.68 -8.72 -19.56
C ASP A 7 -15.41 -8.48 -20.39
N VAL A 8 -14.75 -7.33 -20.20
CA VAL A 8 -13.33 -7.26 -20.54
C VAL A 8 -12.58 -7.93 -19.40
N ASP A 9 -12.18 -9.18 -19.64
CA ASP A 9 -11.47 -10.05 -18.70
C ASP A 9 -10.35 -9.25 -18.02
N ASP A 10 -10.42 -9.03 -16.70
CA ASP A 10 -9.46 -8.22 -15.95
C ASP A 10 -8.01 -8.71 -16.14
N LEU A 11 -7.86 -10.02 -16.37
CA LEU A 11 -6.59 -10.68 -16.72
C LEU A 11 -6.04 -10.24 -18.09
N LEU A 12 -6.92 -9.91 -19.03
CA LEU A 12 -6.54 -9.41 -20.35
C LEU A 12 -6.02 -7.98 -20.24
N LEU A 13 -6.63 -7.15 -19.37
CA LEU A 13 -6.18 -5.78 -19.15
C LEU A 13 -4.84 -5.73 -18.40
N ASP A 14 -4.64 -6.58 -17.40
CA ASP A 14 -3.37 -6.69 -16.67
C ASP A 14 -2.20 -7.08 -17.59
N GLY A 15 -2.44 -7.96 -18.57
CA GLY A 15 -1.44 -8.33 -19.58
C GLY A 15 -1.05 -7.21 -20.55
N MET A 16 -1.83 -6.11 -20.59
CA MET A 16 -1.62 -4.96 -21.48
C MET A 16 -0.90 -3.78 -20.79
N LEU A 17 -0.74 -3.82 -19.47
CA LEU A 17 -0.09 -2.76 -18.69
C LEU A 17 1.43 -2.94 -18.61
N CYS A 18 2.17 -1.84 -18.69
CA CYS A 18 3.62 -1.87 -18.51
C CYS A 18 3.99 -2.04 -17.02
N PRO A 19 4.84 -3.01 -16.63
CA PRO A 19 5.22 -3.17 -15.22
C PRO A 19 5.97 -1.97 -14.59
N ILE A 20 6.60 -1.11 -15.40
CA ILE A 20 7.32 0.08 -14.90
C ILE A 20 6.37 1.27 -14.82
N SER A 21 5.72 1.60 -15.93
CA SER A 21 4.93 2.82 -16.07
C SER A 21 3.46 2.63 -15.76
N GLN A 22 3.00 1.38 -15.57
CA GLN A 22 1.63 0.83 -15.39
C GLN A 22 0.51 1.47 -16.20
N LEU A 23 0.91 2.10 -17.31
CA LEU A 23 0.01 2.54 -18.35
C LEU A 23 -0.10 1.42 -19.37
N ILE A 24 -1.19 1.42 -20.14
CA ILE A 24 -1.33 0.53 -21.29
C ILE A 24 -0.14 0.76 -22.23
N MET A 25 0.52 -0.33 -22.63
CA MET A 25 1.68 -0.28 -23.52
C MET A 25 1.24 0.13 -24.93
N ARG A 26 1.72 1.28 -25.42
CA ARG A 26 1.50 1.72 -26.81
C ARG A 26 2.55 1.12 -27.73
N ASP A 27 3.77 0.92 -27.22
CA ASP A 27 4.88 0.26 -27.92
C ASP A 27 5.49 -0.84 -27.02
N PRO A 28 4.82 -2.00 -26.89
CA PRO A 28 5.30 -3.09 -26.05
C PRO A 28 6.55 -3.74 -26.62
N VAL A 29 7.59 -3.85 -25.79
CA VAL A 29 8.86 -4.53 -26.07
C VAL A 29 9.20 -5.53 -24.97
N CYS A 30 9.83 -6.63 -25.33
CA CYS A 30 10.33 -7.63 -24.40
C CYS A 30 11.82 -7.48 -24.13
N THR A 31 12.22 -7.72 -22.90
CA THR A 31 13.60 -8.06 -22.53
C THR A 31 13.86 -9.56 -22.75
N VAL A 32 15.14 -9.96 -22.68
CA VAL A 32 15.56 -11.36 -22.96
C VAL A 32 15.07 -12.40 -21.96
N ASP A 33 14.59 -11.95 -20.79
CA ASP A 33 13.93 -12.76 -19.77
C ASP A 33 12.42 -12.98 -20.04
N GLY A 34 11.89 -12.38 -21.11
CA GLY A 34 10.52 -12.62 -21.60
C GLY A 34 9.45 -11.65 -21.06
N HIS A 35 9.81 -10.67 -20.21
CA HIS A 35 8.87 -9.68 -19.72
C HIS A 35 8.66 -8.52 -20.70
N SER A 36 7.41 -8.07 -20.85
CA SER A 36 7.03 -6.96 -21.74
C SER A 36 6.91 -5.64 -20.99
N TYR A 37 7.34 -4.56 -21.63
CA TYR A 37 7.30 -3.19 -21.10
C TYR A 37 6.95 -2.20 -22.20
N GLU A 38 6.46 -1.02 -21.82
CA GLU A 38 6.44 0.13 -22.70
C GLU A 38 7.88 0.55 -23.01
N ARG A 39 8.23 0.67 -24.31
CA ARG A 39 9.59 0.95 -24.78
C ARG A 39 10.23 2.12 -24.05
N SER A 40 9.54 3.25 -23.99
CA SER A 40 10.08 4.47 -23.39
C SER A 40 10.45 4.29 -21.91
N ALA A 41 9.69 3.47 -21.18
CA ALA A 41 9.89 3.21 -19.75
C ALA A 41 11.10 2.30 -19.50
N ILE A 42 11.25 1.21 -20.25
CA ILE A 42 12.39 0.30 -20.09
C ILE A 42 13.71 0.91 -20.58
N GLU A 43 13.65 1.75 -21.62
CA GLU A 43 14.83 2.50 -22.07
C GLU A 43 15.28 3.52 -21.01
N ALA A 44 14.35 4.19 -20.33
CA ALA A 44 14.68 5.09 -19.22
C ALA A 44 15.31 4.35 -18.04
N TRP A 45 14.77 3.17 -17.70
CA TRP A 45 15.35 2.29 -16.68
C TRP A 45 16.80 1.92 -16.99
N PHE A 46 17.09 1.47 -18.21
CA PHE A 46 18.48 1.15 -18.61
C PHE A 46 19.40 2.36 -18.62
N ARG A 47 18.94 3.52 -19.10
CA ARG A 47 19.73 4.76 -19.03
C ARG A 47 20.10 5.14 -17.60
N ASN A 48 19.17 4.98 -16.64
CA ASN A 48 19.43 5.27 -15.24
C ASN A 48 20.46 4.30 -14.63
N GLN A 49 20.40 3.02 -14.99
CA GLN A 49 21.37 2.02 -14.54
C GLN A 49 22.77 2.28 -15.11
N GLU A 50 22.85 2.62 -16.40
CA GLU A 50 24.11 2.99 -17.05
C GLU A 50 24.73 4.25 -16.43
N ALA A 51 23.91 5.29 -16.17
CA ALA A 51 24.35 6.50 -15.50
C ALA A 51 24.85 6.25 -14.06
N ALA A 52 24.30 5.24 -13.39
CA ALA A 52 24.72 4.81 -12.06
C ALA A 52 25.89 3.80 -12.06
N GLY A 53 26.41 3.42 -13.24
CA GLY A 53 27.47 2.41 -13.37
C GLY A 53 27.02 0.99 -12.97
N LEU A 54 25.71 0.74 -12.96
CA LEU A 54 25.10 -0.53 -12.60
C LEU A 54 24.95 -1.43 -13.83
N ARG A 55 24.93 -2.74 -13.59
CA ARG A 55 24.56 -3.71 -14.62
C ARG A 55 23.07 -3.61 -14.91
N TYR A 56 22.69 -3.88 -16.16
CA TYR A 56 21.29 -3.96 -16.53
C TYR A 56 20.58 -5.02 -15.71
N SER A 57 19.37 -4.72 -15.25
CA SER A 57 18.52 -5.70 -14.56
C SER A 57 17.07 -5.60 -15.01
N SER A 58 16.36 -6.72 -14.87
CA SER A 58 14.93 -6.80 -15.13
C SER A 58 14.16 -5.99 -14.10
N PRO A 59 13.32 -5.03 -14.50
CA PRO A 59 12.44 -4.34 -13.56
C PRO A 59 11.43 -5.25 -12.87
N MET A 60 11.09 -6.39 -13.48
CA MET A 60 10.10 -7.33 -12.94
C MET A 60 10.71 -8.28 -11.91
N THR A 61 11.92 -8.77 -12.15
CA THR A 61 12.54 -9.81 -11.32
C THR A 61 13.71 -9.30 -10.47
N GLY A 62 14.25 -8.13 -10.80
CA GLY A 62 15.47 -7.59 -10.22
C GLY A 62 16.74 -8.33 -10.66
N GLU A 63 16.63 -9.38 -11.48
CA GLU A 63 17.77 -10.18 -11.91
C GLU A 63 18.59 -9.47 -12.98
N ALA A 64 19.90 -9.71 -12.98
CA ALA A 64 20.80 -9.12 -13.95
C ALA A 64 20.47 -9.61 -15.38
N LEU A 65 20.27 -8.66 -16.29
CA LEU A 65 20.09 -8.95 -17.70
C LEU A 65 21.45 -8.98 -18.40
N PRO A 66 21.72 -10.00 -19.23
CA PRO A 66 22.97 -10.10 -19.97
C PRO A 66 23.10 -9.02 -21.05
N THR A 67 22.00 -8.38 -21.46
CA THR A 67 21.96 -7.34 -22.48
C THR A 67 20.75 -6.41 -22.28
N ALA A 68 20.86 -5.17 -22.75
CA ALA A 68 19.77 -4.20 -22.87
C ALA A 68 18.98 -4.32 -24.20
N THR A 69 19.16 -5.42 -24.96
CA THR A 69 18.44 -5.66 -26.21
C THR A 69 16.93 -5.73 -25.97
N LEU A 70 16.17 -4.91 -26.69
CA LEU A 70 14.71 -4.88 -26.66
C LEU A 70 14.14 -5.51 -27.92
N ILE A 71 13.26 -6.50 -27.74
CA ILE A 71 12.60 -7.24 -28.83
C ILE A 71 11.15 -6.73 -28.94
N PRO A 72 10.69 -6.17 -30.06
CA PRO A 72 9.30 -5.73 -30.20
C PRO A 72 8.29 -6.87 -29.98
N ASN A 73 7.30 -6.66 -29.11
CA ASN A 73 6.22 -7.61 -28.89
C ASN A 73 5.02 -7.28 -29.79
N ILE A 74 5.15 -7.63 -31.07
CA ILE A 74 4.16 -7.29 -32.10
C ILE A 74 2.79 -7.94 -31.82
N THR A 75 2.77 -9.14 -31.22
CA THR A 75 1.54 -9.85 -30.87
C THR A 75 0.77 -9.11 -29.79
N LEU A 76 1.45 -8.72 -28.70
CA LEU A 76 0.82 -7.95 -27.63
C LEU A 76 0.37 -6.58 -28.13
N LYS A 77 1.17 -5.93 -28.98
CA LYS A 77 0.79 -4.67 -29.61
C LYS A 77 -0.54 -4.78 -30.37
N ARG A 78 -0.72 -5.82 -31.18
CA ARG A 78 -1.98 -6.05 -31.92
C ARG A 78 -3.17 -6.27 -31.00
N VAL A 79 -2.98 -7.00 -29.90
CA VAL A 79 -4.05 -7.22 -28.91
C VAL A 79 -4.47 -5.91 -28.25
N ILE A 80 -3.49 -5.06 -27.91
CA ILE A 80 -3.74 -3.75 -27.31
C ILE A 80 -4.43 -2.81 -28.31
N ASP A 81 -3.92 -2.72 -29.54
CA ASP A 81 -4.51 -1.88 -30.58
C ASP A 81 -5.98 -2.28 -30.83
N ASP A 82 -6.26 -3.58 -31.01
CA ASP A 82 -7.62 -4.12 -31.19
C ASP A 82 -8.54 -3.82 -30.00
N PHE A 83 -8.01 -3.81 -28.78
CA PHE A 83 -8.76 -3.49 -27.58
C PHE A 83 -9.14 -2.01 -27.53
N LEU A 84 -8.18 -1.11 -27.81
CA LEU A 84 -8.39 0.33 -27.79
C LEU A 84 -9.35 0.78 -28.91
N ASP A 85 -9.24 0.18 -30.10
CA ASP A 85 -10.17 0.41 -31.21
C ASP A 85 -11.62 0.05 -30.84
N LYS A 86 -11.81 -1.01 -30.05
CA LYS A 86 -13.14 -1.45 -29.57
C LYS A 86 -13.61 -0.66 -28.36
N THR A 87 -12.73 0.11 -27.72
CA THR A 87 -13.01 0.87 -26.49
C THR A 87 -12.56 2.33 -26.60
N PRO A 88 -13.08 3.11 -27.58
CA PRO A 88 -12.61 4.47 -27.84
C PRO A 88 -12.82 5.47 -26.68
N GLU A 89 -13.65 5.13 -25.69
CA GLU A 89 -13.76 5.89 -24.44
C GLU A 89 -12.50 5.75 -23.56
N VAL A 90 -11.92 4.55 -23.48
CA VAL A 90 -10.65 4.26 -22.77
C VAL A 90 -9.53 5.09 -23.39
N GLU A 91 -9.47 5.12 -24.72
CA GLU A 91 -8.48 5.88 -25.47
C GLU A 91 -8.57 7.39 -25.21
N ARG A 92 -9.79 7.97 -25.22
CA ARG A 92 -9.98 9.40 -24.90
C ARG A 92 -9.60 9.74 -23.46
N LEU A 93 -9.83 8.84 -22.51
CA LEU A 93 -9.43 9.01 -21.12
C LEU A 93 -7.90 9.02 -20.99
N LEU A 94 -7.20 8.12 -21.71
CA LEU A 94 -5.74 8.07 -21.78
C LEU A 94 -5.15 9.37 -22.37
N ASP A 95 -5.71 9.87 -23.48
CA ASP A 95 -5.22 11.09 -24.15
C ASP A 95 -5.43 12.36 -23.31
N THR A 96 -6.50 12.42 -22.52
CA THR A 96 -6.77 13.57 -21.61
C THR A 96 -5.76 13.60 -20.44
N THR A 97 -5.30 12.43 -19.99
CA THR A 97 -4.29 12.32 -18.92
C THR A 97 -2.86 12.50 -19.39
N ALA A 98 -2.56 12.35 -20.69
CA ALA A 98 -1.23 12.56 -21.25
C ALA A 98 -0.71 14.02 -21.14
N SER A 99 -1.60 14.98 -20.85
CA SER A 99 -1.24 16.39 -20.55
C SER A 99 -0.98 16.67 -19.06
N ALA A 100 -1.18 15.68 -18.18
CA ALA A 100 -0.95 15.79 -16.74
C ALA A 100 0.17 14.80 -16.33
N PRO A 101 0.98 15.09 -15.30
CA PRO A 101 1.96 14.13 -14.80
C PRO A 101 1.24 12.83 -14.38
N PRO A 102 1.84 11.65 -14.61
CA PRO A 102 1.11 10.41 -14.79
C PRO A 102 0.31 10.02 -13.56
N LEU A 103 -1.00 10.28 -13.63
CA LEU A 103 -2.02 9.71 -12.76
C LEU A 103 -2.55 8.48 -13.46
N TYR A 104 -2.28 7.33 -12.86
CA TYR A 104 -2.72 6.03 -13.34
C TYR A 104 -4.24 5.99 -13.60
N ILE A 105 -4.62 5.43 -14.74
CA ILE A 105 -6.00 5.13 -15.16
C ILE A 105 -6.29 3.66 -14.88
N HIS A 106 -7.31 3.41 -14.06
CA HIS A 106 -7.93 2.08 -13.84
C HIS A 106 -9.32 2.22 -13.18
N ASN A 107 -9.70 3.41 -12.67
CA ASN A 107 -11.00 3.60 -11.98
C ASN A 107 -12.04 4.38 -12.81
N ALA A 108 -11.71 4.80 -14.04
CA ALA A 108 -12.66 5.55 -14.86
C ALA A 108 -13.73 4.67 -15.52
N LEU A 109 -13.49 3.36 -15.66
CA LEU A 109 -14.38 2.46 -16.42
C LEU A 109 -15.45 1.77 -15.56
N SER A 110 -15.22 1.60 -14.26
CA SER A 110 -16.19 0.94 -13.37
C SER A 110 -17.33 1.85 -12.90
N SER A 111 -17.31 3.15 -13.24
CA SER A 111 -18.24 4.15 -12.72
C SER A 111 -19.33 4.58 -13.71
N ALA A 112 -19.30 4.10 -14.95
CA ALA A 112 -20.11 4.62 -16.03
C ALA A 112 -21.32 3.75 -16.42
N VAL A 113 -21.80 2.82 -15.58
CA VAL A 113 -23.12 2.19 -15.81
C VAL A 113 -23.81 1.87 -14.49
N GLY A 114 -24.78 2.70 -14.12
CA GLY A 114 -25.73 2.36 -13.06
C GLY A 114 -27.10 2.92 -13.38
N ARG A 115 -28.13 2.05 -13.43
CA ARG A 115 -29.56 2.36 -13.19
C ARG A 115 -30.41 1.07 -13.09
N PRO A 116 -31.63 1.11 -12.52
CA PRO A 116 -31.93 0.39 -11.27
C PRO A 116 -33.10 -0.60 -11.36
N GLY A 117 -33.18 -1.55 -10.42
CA GLY A 117 -34.46 -2.15 -10.00
C GLY A 117 -34.49 -3.66 -9.70
N THR A 118 -35.10 -3.96 -8.55
CA THR A 118 -35.87 -5.17 -8.15
C THR A 118 -35.16 -6.47 -7.72
N SER A 119 -35.17 -6.67 -6.39
CA SER A 119 -35.43 -7.90 -5.61
C SER A 119 -35.26 -9.29 -6.24
N GLY A 120 -34.41 -10.11 -5.62
CA GLY A 120 -34.43 -11.57 -5.73
C GLY A 120 -33.17 -12.20 -5.13
N GLU A 121 -33.32 -12.94 -4.04
CA GLU A 121 -32.26 -13.72 -3.39
C GLU A 121 -31.69 -14.79 -4.34
N TYR A 122 -30.35 -14.86 -4.46
CA TYR A 122 -29.60 -16.10 -4.72
C TYR A 122 -28.23 -16.04 -4.03
N PRO A 123 -27.72 -17.17 -3.49
CA PRO A 123 -26.60 -17.19 -2.57
C PRO A 123 -25.23 -17.29 -3.27
N SER A 124 -24.24 -16.70 -2.59
CA SER A 124 -22.79 -16.95 -2.63
C SER A 124 -22.25 -17.93 -3.68
N ILE A 125 -21.45 -17.40 -4.61
CA ILE A 125 -20.26 -18.09 -5.12
C ILE A 125 -19.08 -17.11 -5.04
N GLU A 126 -18.22 -17.34 -4.06
CA GLU A 126 -16.89 -16.76 -3.99
C GLU A 126 -16.12 -17.05 -5.30
N ARG A 127 -15.65 -16.01 -5.98
CA ARG A 127 -14.48 -16.13 -6.86
C ARG A 127 -13.43 -15.13 -6.43
N ARG A 128 -12.51 -15.66 -5.63
CA ARG A 128 -11.17 -15.14 -5.40
C ARG A 128 -10.42 -15.00 -6.72
N SER A 129 -9.90 -13.81 -7.00
CA SER A 129 -8.70 -13.53 -7.81
C SER A 129 -8.31 -12.08 -7.45
N SER A 130 -7.39 -11.78 -6.54
CA SER A 130 -5.94 -12.01 -6.53
C SER A 130 -5.18 -11.38 -7.71
N SER A 131 -5.37 -10.08 -7.93
CA SER A 131 -4.30 -9.23 -8.47
C SER A 131 -3.54 -8.62 -7.28
N LEU A 132 -2.25 -8.95 -7.15
CA LEU A 132 -1.42 -8.67 -5.98
C LEU A 132 -0.91 -7.22 -5.91
N TYR A 133 -1.32 -6.31 -6.82
CA TYR A 133 -0.70 -4.98 -6.92
C TYR A 133 -1.67 -3.87 -7.36
N ASP A 134 -2.86 -3.79 -6.75
CA ASP A 134 -3.67 -2.56 -6.84
C ASP A 134 -2.98 -1.41 -6.06
N MET A 135 -2.16 -0.65 -6.78
CA MET A 135 -1.45 0.52 -6.28
C MET A 135 -2.38 1.74 -6.03
N ARG A 136 -3.73 1.59 -6.08
CA ARG A 136 -4.69 2.66 -5.76
C ARG A 136 -5.51 2.49 -4.48
N SER A 137 -5.42 1.36 -3.78
CA SER A 137 -6.21 1.14 -2.57
C SER A 137 -5.35 1.11 -1.30
N LEU A 138 -4.54 2.16 -1.05
CA LEU A 138 -4.08 2.40 0.33
C LEU A 138 -5.33 2.56 1.18
N SER A 139 -5.66 1.53 1.94
CA SER A 139 -6.83 1.53 2.80
C SER A 139 -6.51 0.87 4.12
N PHE A 140 -7.24 1.30 5.14
CA PHE A 140 -7.38 0.55 6.37
C PHE A 140 -8.12 -0.77 6.10
N ALA A 141 -7.78 -1.79 6.87
CA ALA A 141 -8.53 -3.03 6.95
C ALA A 141 -9.89 -2.76 7.60
N GLU A 142 -10.95 -3.37 7.07
CA GLU A 142 -12.27 -3.30 7.72
C GLU A 142 -12.25 -4.05 9.05
N GLU A 143 -11.61 -5.22 9.08
CA GLU A 143 -11.47 -6.06 10.26
C GLU A 143 -10.07 -6.70 10.31
N PRO A 144 -9.49 -6.87 11.52
CA PRO A 144 -10.01 -6.37 12.80
C PRO A 144 -9.80 -4.86 12.91
N ARG A 145 -10.70 -4.20 13.64
CA ARG A 145 -10.50 -2.82 14.09
C ARG A 145 -11.15 -2.61 15.45
N GLY A 146 -10.73 -1.58 16.16
CA GLY A 146 -11.32 -1.19 17.42
C GLY A 146 -12.77 -0.72 17.26
N ASN A 147 -13.61 -0.98 18.27
CA ASN A 147 -15.03 -0.63 18.22
C ASN A 147 -15.28 0.88 18.18
N LEU A 148 -14.30 1.70 18.60
CA LEU A 148 -14.39 3.16 18.56
C LEU A 148 -13.92 3.75 17.24
N ILE A 149 -13.42 2.93 16.31
CA ILE A 149 -12.97 3.39 15.00
C ILE A 149 -14.14 3.44 14.03
N GLU A 150 -14.24 4.52 13.28
CA GLU A 150 -15.07 4.62 12.07
C GLU A 150 -14.17 4.90 10.88
N LEU A 151 -14.40 4.15 9.79
CA LEU A 151 -13.71 4.35 8.52
C LEU A 151 -14.60 5.17 7.57
N ASP A 152 -13.98 6.01 6.73
CA ASP A 152 -14.70 6.64 5.64
C ASP A 152 -15.08 5.62 4.54
N GLY A 153 -15.91 6.04 3.57
CA GLY A 153 -16.43 5.13 2.54
C GLY A 153 -15.35 4.46 1.67
N TYR A 154 -14.17 5.07 1.57
CA TYR A 154 -13.01 4.53 0.86
C TYR A 154 -11.98 3.87 1.78
N LYS A 155 -12.23 3.88 3.10
CA LYS A 155 -11.35 3.34 4.15
C LYS A 155 -9.94 3.95 4.11
N LYS A 156 -9.80 5.17 3.62
CA LYS A 156 -8.53 5.92 3.62
C LYS A 156 -8.35 6.72 4.89
N LYS A 157 -9.44 6.94 5.64
CA LYS A 157 -9.49 7.79 6.81
C LYS A 157 -10.16 7.04 7.95
N ALA A 158 -9.52 7.10 9.11
CA ALA A 158 -9.98 6.48 10.34
C ALA A 158 -10.21 7.56 11.39
N ARG A 159 -11.38 7.53 12.03
CA ARG A 159 -11.79 8.46 13.08
C ARG A 159 -12.07 7.68 14.35
N ARG A 160 -11.59 8.17 15.48
CA ARG A 160 -12.06 7.71 16.78
C ARG A 160 -13.30 8.49 17.20
N CYS A 161 -14.39 7.78 17.45
CA CYS A 161 -15.71 8.37 17.76
C CYS A 161 -16.09 8.32 19.25
N GLY A 162 -15.18 7.91 20.13
CA GLY A 162 -15.40 7.87 21.58
C GLY A 162 -14.11 7.79 22.39
N THR A 163 -14.23 7.55 23.69
CA THR A 163 -13.10 7.33 24.61
C THR A 163 -13.34 6.04 25.38
N SER A 164 -12.35 5.14 25.41
CA SER A 164 -12.42 3.94 26.26
C SER A 164 -12.27 4.33 27.73
N ALA A 165 -13.11 3.77 28.59
CA ALA A 165 -13.02 3.98 30.04
C ALA A 165 -11.75 3.34 30.66
N LEU A 166 -11.14 2.39 29.95
CA LEU A 166 -9.96 1.64 30.41
C LEU A 166 -8.65 2.08 29.72
N ASN A 167 -8.70 3.12 28.88
CA ASN A 167 -7.58 3.48 27.98
C ASN A 167 -7.08 2.29 27.15
N ASP A 168 -7.97 1.35 26.82
CA ASP A 168 -7.63 0.23 25.96
C ASP A 168 -7.38 0.75 24.54
N TRP A 169 -6.11 0.70 24.14
CA TRP A 169 -5.67 1.16 22.84
C TRP A 169 -6.27 0.32 21.70
N LEU A 170 -6.66 -0.93 21.97
CA LEU A 170 -7.32 -1.80 21.00
C LEU A 170 -8.69 -1.33 20.58
N GLU A 171 -9.43 -0.70 21.50
CA GLU A 171 -10.73 -0.12 21.17
C GLU A 171 -10.61 0.98 20.11
N SER A 172 -9.39 1.49 19.86
CA SER A 172 -9.09 2.54 18.89
C SER A 172 -8.02 2.13 17.87
N ILE A 173 -7.75 0.83 17.68
CA ILE A 173 -6.75 0.35 16.73
C ILE A 173 -7.32 0.21 15.31
N VAL A 174 -6.49 0.46 14.31
CA VAL A 174 -6.78 0.14 12.91
C VAL A 174 -5.50 -0.30 12.19
N PHE A 175 -5.64 -1.26 11.28
CA PHE A 175 -4.53 -1.84 10.51
C PHE A 175 -4.57 -1.37 9.06
N CYS A 176 -3.42 -1.30 8.41
CA CYS A 176 -3.31 -1.21 6.96
C CYS A 176 -3.77 -2.53 6.34
N SER A 177 -4.57 -2.47 5.28
CA SER A 177 -5.00 -3.66 4.52
C SER A 177 -3.89 -4.25 3.64
N PHE A 178 -2.73 -3.60 3.61
CA PHE A 178 -1.59 -3.93 2.77
C PHE A 178 -0.32 -4.02 3.61
N PRO A 179 0.66 -4.86 3.21
CA PRO A 179 1.92 -4.97 3.90
C PRO A 179 2.89 -3.81 3.57
N LEU A 180 3.69 -3.42 4.57
CA LEU A 180 4.84 -2.51 4.47
C LEU A 180 6.03 -3.18 3.76
N SER A 181 6.31 -4.44 4.06
CA SER A 181 7.45 -5.15 3.47
C SER A 181 6.96 -6.38 2.72
N ILE A 182 7.31 -6.49 1.45
CA ILE A 182 7.10 -7.71 0.65
C ILE A 182 8.37 -7.97 -0.13
N ASN A 183 8.93 -9.18 0.00
CA ASN A 183 10.05 -9.67 -0.82
C ASN A 183 11.29 -8.75 -0.84
N GLY A 184 11.58 -8.03 0.27
CA GLY A 184 12.72 -7.11 0.38
C GLY A 184 12.44 -5.67 -0.04
N TYR A 185 11.26 -5.38 -0.61
CA TYR A 185 10.82 -4.00 -0.83
C TYR A 185 10.19 -3.46 0.45
N ASN A 186 10.93 -2.62 1.17
CA ASN A 186 10.42 -1.93 2.35
C ASN A 186 9.72 -0.64 1.94
N ARG A 187 8.44 -0.56 2.26
CA ARG A 187 7.59 0.62 2.09
C ARG A 187 7.49 1.35 3.42
N SER A 188 7.39 2.68 3.34
CA SER A 188 6.84 3.48 4.43
C SER A 188 5.31 3.47 4.37
N VAL A 189 4.68 3.37 5.54
CA VAL A 189 3.28 3.79 5.71
C VAL A 189 3.29 5.15 6.36
N GLU A 190 2.66 6.14 5.72
CA GLU A 190 2.51 7.49 6.21
C GLU A 190 1.05 7.81 6.51
N TYR A 191 0.82 8.30 7.72
CA TYR A 191 -0.45 8.76 8.24
C TYR A 191 -0.42 10.29 8.37
N ARG A 192 -1.42 10.97 7.82
CA ARG A 192 -1.66 12.38 8.12
C ARG A 192 -2.55 12.48 9.35
N ILE A 193 -2.14 13.27 10.32
CA ILE A 193 -2.99 13.63 11.46
C ILE A 193 -4.03 14.63 10.96
N GLU A 194 -5.29 14.23 10.91
CA GLU A 194 -6.37 15.06 10.37
C GLU A 194 -6.95 15.98 11.45
N LYS A 195 -7.16 15.45 12.65
CA LYS A 195 -7.75 16.20 13.77
C LYS A 195 -7.15 15.83 15.12
N THR A 196 -6.95 16.86 15.92
CA THR A 196 -6.55 16.75 17.33
C THR A 196 -7.54 17.51 18.22
N VAL A 197 -7.55 17.15 19.50
CA VAL A 197 -8.32 17.81 20.56
C VAL A 197 -7.38 18.20 21.70
N THR A 198 -7.81 19.14 22.55
CA THR A 198 -7.07 19.45 23.77
C THR A 198 -7.10 18.23 24.71
N GLY A 199 -5.94 17.67 25.01
CA GLY A 199 -5.81 16.48 25.85
C GLY A 199 -4.37 16.01 25.96
N TRP A 200 -4.15 14.99 26.78
CA TRP A 200 -2.85 14.34 26.96
C TRP A 200 -2.79 13.01 26.19
N GLY A 201 -1.58 12.50 26.00
CA GLY A 201 -1.34 11.30 25.19
C GLY A 201 -1.28 11.63 23.70
N GLY A 202 -1.25 10.60 22.86
CA GLY A 202 -1.05 10.72 21.41
C GLY A 202 -1.50 9.44 20.71
N ILE A 203 -0.77 9.00 19.70
CA ILE A 203 -1.04 7.72 19.01
C ILE A 203 -0.12 6.60 19.49
N HIS A 204 -0.55 5.36 19.29
CA HIS A 204 0.35 4.20 19.25
C HIS A 204 0.55 3.82 17.78
N ILE A 205 1.76 3.47 17.37
CA ILE A 205 2.06 3.14 15.97
C ILE A 205 3.02 1.95 15.90
N GLY A 206 2.71 0.99 15.03
CA GLY A 206 3.45 -0.27 15.03
C GLY A 206 3.33 -1.09 13.76
N VAL A 207 4.00 -2.23 13.79
CA VAL A 207 4.00 -3.25 12.73
C VAL A 207 3.77 -4.64 13.32
N THR A 208 3.11 -5.49 12.57
CA THR A 208 2.80 -6.88 12.93
C THR A 208 3.12 -7.82 11.76
N PRO A 209 3.62 -9.05 12.00
CA PRO A 209 3.91 -10.00 10.94
C PRO A 209 2.67 -10.77 10.44
N ASP A 210 1.49 -10.45 11.00
CA ASP A 210 0.24 -11.14 10.70
C ASP A 210 -0.69 -10.30 9.81
N ASP A 211 -1.26 -10.94 8.80
CA ASP A 211 -2.29 -10.35 7.96
C ASP A 211 -3.50 -9.94 8.83
N PRO A 212 -4.05 -8.72 8.71
CA PRO A 212 -5.27 -8.31 9.40
C PRO A 212 -6.39 -9.35 9.28
N LYS A 213 -6.60 -9.97 8.12
CA LYS A 213 -7.62 -11.01 7.93
C LYS A 213 -7.38 -12.26 8.79
N ALA A 214 -6.13 -12.54 9.15
CA ALA A 214 -5.78 -13.60 10.08
C ALA A 214 -5.96 -13.15 11.54
N LEU A 215 -5.55 -11.92 11.87
CA LEU A 215 -5.75 -11.32 13.19
C LEU A 215 -7.24 -11.24 13.59
N ALA A 216 -8.14 -11.01 12.63
CA ALA A 216 -9.59 -11.04 12.85
C ALA A 216 -10.12 -12.37 13.41
N LYS A 217 -9.33 -13.45 13.32
CA LYS A 217 -9.68 -14.78 13.81
C LYS A 217 -9.04 -15.10 15.17
N SER A 218 -8.22 -14.20 15.71
CA SER A 218 -7.58 -14.39 17.01
C SER A 218 -8.63 -14.41 18.12
N ALA A 219 -8.51 -15.36 19.05
CA ALA A 219 -9.40 -15.45 20.21
C ALA A 219 -9.18 -14.30 21.21
N ASN A 220 -7.95 -13.76 21.27
CA ASN A 220 -7.59 -12.60 22.07
C ASN A 220 -6.57 -11.76 21.31
N LEU A 221 -7.06 -10.71 20.65
CA LEU A 221 -6.22 -9.83 19.83
C LEU A 221 -5.16 -9.09 20.68
N ASN A 222 -5.46 -8.74 21.95
CA ASN A 222 -4.49 -8.02 22.78
C ASN A 222 -3.23 -8.82 23.01
N THR A 223 -3.41 -10.00 23.59
CA THR A 223 -2.30 -10.90 23.92
C THR A 223 -1.53 -11.26 22.66
N HIS A 224 -2.23 -11.49 21.54
CA HIS A 224 -1.58 -11.79 20.26
C HIS A 224 -0.70 -10.65 19.77
N LEU A 225 -1.17 -9.39 19.84
CA LEU A 225 -0.35 -8.25 19.43
C LEU A 225 0.82 -8.04 20.39
N GLU A 226 0.61 -8.21 21.69
CA GLU A 226 1.66 -8.09 22.71
C GLU A 226 2.79 -9.12 22.50
N GLU A 227 2.46 -10.34 22.11
CA GLU A 227 3.40 -11.45 21.92
C GLU A 227 4.09 -11.46 20.55
N HIS A 228 3.59 -10.70 19.56
CA HIS A 228 4.04 -10.85 18.17
C HIS A 228 4.30 -9.56 17.39
N SER A 229 3.97 -8.39 17.95
CA SER A 229 4.06 -7.10 17.23
C SER A 229 5.06 -6.13 17.86
N TRP A 230 5.53 -5.18 17.05
CA TRP A 230 6.41 -4.10 17.50
C TRP A 230 5.68 -2.78 17.40
N TRP A 231 5.67 -1.98 18.46
CA TRP A 231 5.02 -0.67 18.42
C TRP A 231 5.64 0.34 19.37
N VAL A 232 5.46 1.61 19.04
CA VAL A 232 5.76 2.73 19.92
C VAL A 232 4.45 3.24 20.50
N ASP A 233 4.34 3.26 21.83
CA ASP A 233 3.19 3.83 22.52
C ASP A 233 3.26 5.37 22.62
N ALA A 234 2.17 5.98 23.08
CA ALA A 234 2.08 7.44 23.17
C ALA A 234 3.09 8.08 24.15
N SER A 235 3.61 7.30 25.10
CA SER A 235 4.57 7.74 26.11
C SER A 235 6.02 7.54 25.67
N GLY A 236 6.24 6.97 24.49
CA GLY A 236 7.57 6.78 23.91
C GLY A 236 8.27 5.50 24.33
N TRP A 237 7.49 4.47 24.67
CA TRP A 237 8.03 3.13 24.83
C TRP A 237 7.91 2.35 23.53
N LEU A 238 9.03 1.79 23.08
CA LEU A 238 9.10 0.77 22.04
C LEU A 238 8.88 -0.60 22.68
N HIS A 239 7.78 -1.24 22.34
CA HIS A 239 7.43 -2.58 22.77
C HIS A 239 7.97 -3.60 21.76
N ILE A 240 8.59 -4.65 22.28
CA ILE A 240 9.26 -5.70 21.53
C ILE A 240 8.68 -7.05 22.00
N PRO A 241 8.24 -7.91 21.07
CA PRO A 241 7.76 -9.25 21.37
C PRO A 241 8.71 -10.01 22.29
N ASP A 242 8.17 -10.64 23.33
CA ASP A 242 8.90 -11.46 24.31
C ASP A 242 10.05 -10.78 25.10
N GLU A 243 10.36 -9.50 24.82
CA GLU A 243 11.47 -8.76 25.43
C GLU A 243 11.01 -7.58 26.30
N GLY A 244 9.74 -7.17 26.19
CA GLY A 244 9.16 -6.06 26.95
C GLY A 244 9.34 -4.71 26.25
N ALA A 245 9.50 -3.63 27.01
CA ALA A 245 9.49 -2.28 26.47
C ALA A 245 10.76 -1.47 26.81
N SER A 246 11.28 -0.71 25.85
CA SER A 246 12.41 0.22 26.00
C SER A 246 12.01 1.65 25.70
N LEU A 247 12.66 2.64 26.32
CA LEU A 247 12.43 4.05 26.00
C LEU A 247 13.07 4.41 24.67
N CYS A 248 12.27 4.90 23.72
CA CYS A 248 12.75 5.34 22.40
C CYS A 248 12.99 6.86 22.29
N GLY A 249 12.61 7.62 23.31
CA GLY A 249 12.90 9.06 23.41
C GLY A 249 11.97 9.98 22.63
N TRP A 250 10.89 9.46 22.03
CA TRP A 250 9.86 10.25 21.34
C TRP A 250 8.48 10.02 21.96
N SER A 251 7.76 11.09 22.30
CA SER A 251 6.33 11.02 22.64
C SER A 251 5.50 11.56 21.49
N SER A 252 4.41 10.87 21.18
CA SER A 252 3.45 11.27 20.15
C SER A 252 2.44 12.33 20.63
N GLY A 253 2.55 12.80 21.88
CA GLY A 253 1.59 13.75 22.44
C GLY A 253 1.67 15.17 21.88
N ASP A 254 2.78 15.54 21.24
CA ASP A 254 2.94 16.86 20.63
C ASP A 254 2.41 16.94 19.17
N LEU A 255 1.79 15.88 18.67
CA LEU A 255 1.32 15.79 17.29
C LEU A 255 0.23 16.83 16.95
N LYS A 256 0.49 17.51 15.83
CA LYS A 256 -0.27 18.53 15.10
C LYS A 256 -1.35 17.99 14.18
N ALA A 257 -2.54 18.59 14.11
CA ALA A 257 -3.32 18.47 12.87
C ALA A 257 -2.47 18.98 11.68
N GLY A 258 -2.36 18.19 10.62
CA GLY A 258 -1.50 18.41 9.47
C GLY A 258 -0.16 17.67 9.51
N ASP A 259 0.29 17.21 10.68
CA ASP A 259 1.55 16.45 10.80
C ASP A 259 1.46 15.13 10.03
N LEU A 260 2.59 14.73 9.46
CA LEU A 260 2.77 13.46 8.78
C LEU A 260 3.60 12.54 9.65
N VAL A 261 3.06 11.38 10.00
CA VAL A 261 3.74 10.35 10.78
C VAL A 261 3.96 9.13 9.91
N ALA A 262 5.21 8.74 9.71
CA ALA A 262 5.55 7.54 8.94
C ALA A 262 6.20 6.47 9.80
N ILE A 263 5.92 5.21 9.51
CA ILE A 263 6.57 4.04 10.10
C ILE A 263 7.24 3.22 8.99
N THR A 264 8.48 2.79 9.24
CA THR A 264 9.28 2.00 8.32
C THR A 264 10.03 0.90 9.06
N CYS A 265 10.25 -0.22 8.39
CA CYS A 265 11.13 -1.29 8.85
C CYS A 265 12.18 -1.55 7.76
N PRO A 266 13.39 -0.95 7.82
CA PRO A 266 14.47 -1.27 6.90
C PRO A 266 14.94 -2.72 7.07
N GLU A 267 15.75 -3.22 6.12
CA GLU A 267 16.24 -4.62 6.11
C GLU A 267 17.18 -4.94 7.28
N ASP A 268 17.70 -3.93 7.98
CA ASP A 268 18.51 -4.11 9.17
C ASP A 268 17.68 -4.48 10.43
N GLY A 269 16.36 -4.56 10.28
CA GLY A 269 15.42 -4.90 11.35
C GLY A 269 15.14 -3.78 12.35
N THR A 270 15.57 -2.56 12.06
CA THR A 270 15.27 -1.40 12.90
C THR A 270 13.81 -0.97 12.74
N LEU A 271 13.13 -0.61 13.83
CA LEU A 271 11.86 0.12 13.74
C LEU A 271 12.14 1.64 13.69
N CYS A 272 11.74 2.30 12.61
CA CYS A 272 11.88 3.75 12.49
C CYS A 272 10.52 4.45 12.42
N VAL A 273 10.39 5.54 13.17
CA VAL A 273 9.24 6.44 13.11
C VAL A 273 9.73 7.83 12.71
N TYR A 274 9.05 8.44 11.76
CA TYR A 274 9.34 9.78 11.25
C TYR A 274 8.14 10.70 11.49
N VAL A 275 8.40 11.96 11.84
CA VAL A 275 7.39 13.02 11.89
C VAL A 275 7.83 14.15 10.98
N ASN A 276 7.02 14.48 9.97
CA ASN A 276 7.31 15.50 8.95
C ASN A 276 8.69 15.30 8.30
N GLY A 277 9.05 14.06 7.98
CA GLY A 277 10.34 13.70 7.39
C GLY A 277 11.50 13.58 8.39
N GLN A 278 11.34 14.01 9.64
CA GLN A 278 12.38 13.89 10.66
C GLN A 278 12.28 12.59 11.42
N ARG A 279 13.35 11.79 11.46
CA ARG A 279 13.41 10.56 12.28
C ARG A 279 13.29 10.92 13.76
N LYS A 280 12.27 10.35 14.41
CA LYS A 280 12.03 10.50 15.86
C LYS A 280 12.41 9.25 16.62
N VAL A 281 12.20 8.07 16.03
CA VAL A 281 12.55 6.78 16.62
C VAL A 281 13.51 6.03 15.72
N GLN A 282 14.52 5.42 16.32
CA GLN A 282 15.44 4.47 15.69
C GLN A 282 15.64 3.28 16.64
N GLY A 283 14.65 2.39 16.68
CA GLY A 283 14.61 1.22 17.57
C GLY A 283 15.43 0.07 17.02
N ARG A 284 16.76 0.10 17.21
CA ARG A 284 17.68 -0.96 16.74
C ARG A 284 17.50 -2.26 17.51
N GLU A 285 17.05 -2.16 18.74
CA GLU A 285 16.72 -3.26 19.62
C GLU A 285 15.52 -4.08 19.12
N ALA A 286 14.67 -3.52 18.24
CA ALA A 286 13.48 -4.19 17.73
C ALA A 286 13.81 -5.48 16.97
N ARG A 287 14.95 -5.52 16.24
CA ARG A 287 15.44 -6.70 15.49
C ARG A 287 14.35 -7.40 14.68
N ILE A 288 13.53 -6.59 14.00
CA ILE A 288 12.37 -7.07 13.26
C ILE A 288 12.84 -7.95 12.09
N PRO A 289 12.35 -9.19 11.97
CA PRO A 289 12.61 -10.02 10.80
C PRO A 289 12.09 -9.31 9.54
N SER A 290 13.00 -8.79 8.73
CA SER A 290 12.71 -8.03 7.50
C SER A 290 13.61 -8.55 6.36
N GLY A 291 13.22 -8.32 5.11
CA GLY A 291 13.95 -8.80 3.92
C GLY A 291 13.26 -9.92 3.14
N LYS A 292 13.94 -10.41 2.08
CA LYS A 292 13.36 -11.26 1.01
C LYS A 292 12.69 -12.56 1.48
N HIS A 293 13.08 -13.10 2.63
CA HIS A 293 12.57 -14.37 3.16
C HIS A 293 11.73 -14.22 4.43
N SER A 294 11.49 -12.98 4.87
CA SER A 294 10.71 -12.68 6.07
C SER A 294 9.22 -12.61 5.75
N LYS A 295 8.37 -12.85 6.76
CA LYS A 295 6.92 -12.66 6.63
C LYS A 295 6.63 -11.20 6.23
N PRO A 296 5.57 -10.94 5.45
CA PRO A 296 5.10 -9.58 5.24
C PRO A 296 4.77 -8.90 6.57
N LEU A 297 5.12 -7.63 6.69
CA LEU A 297 4.78 -6.82 7.86
C LEU A 297 3.59 -5.92 7.51
N TYR A 298 2.62 -5.78 8.41
CA TYR A 298 1.45 -4.90 8.27
C TYR A 298 1.51 -3.77 9.29
N GLY A 299 1.20 -2.56 8.84
CA GLY A 299 1.22 -1.38 9.70
C GLY A 299 -0.07 -1.24 10.46
N PHE A 300 0.00 -0.72 11.68
CA PHE A 300 -1.18 -0.32 12.43
C PHE A 300 -0.96 0.98 13.17
N ILE A 301 -2.07 1.60 13.54
CA ILE A 301 -2.11 2.81 14.35
C ILE A 301 -3.29 2.71 15.30
N ALA A 302 -3.07 3.03 16.58
CA ALA A 302 -4.16 3.28 17.51
C ALA A 302 -4.33 4.77 17.75
N ILE A 303 -5.53 5.25 17.49
CA ILE A 303 -5.89 6.66 17.51
C ILE A 303 -6.31 7.02 18.94
N THR A 304 -5.35 7.23 19.84
CA THR A 304 -5.63 7.48 21.28
C THR A 304 -5.38 8.94 21.68
N GLY A 305 -5.53 9.24 22.96
CA GLY A 305 -5.16 10.54 23.55
C GLY A 305 -5.76 11.76 22.83
N ASN A 306 -4.88 12.67 22.42
CA ASN A 306 -5.25 13.93 21.78
C ASN A 306 -5.51 13.81 20.27
N VAL A 307 -5.19 12.69 19.62
CA VAL A 307 -5.48 12.45 18.20
C VAL A 307 -6.87 11.81 18.05
N THR A 308 -7.65 12.28 17.09
CA THR A 308 -9.04 11.80 16.87
C THR A 308 -9.30 11.35 15.44
N GLU A 309 -8.45 11.70 14.49
CA GLU A 309 -8.64 11.33 13.09
C GLU A 309 -7.29 11.28 12.37
N VAL A 310 -7.09 10.25 11.55
CA VAL A 310 -5.92 10.09 10.69
C VAL A 310 -6.35 9.66 9.29
N SER A 311 -5.53 9.94 8.28
CA SER A 311 -5.71 9.42 6.93
C SER A 311 -4.42 8.81 6.40
N LEU A 312 -4.53 7.83 5.51
CA LEU A 312 -3.41 7.30 4.75
C LEU A 312 -3.02 8.32 3.66
N VAL A 313 -1.72 8.56 3.51
CA VAL A 313 -1.20 9.51 2.52
C VAL A 313 -0.90 8.80 1.21
N GLU A 314 -1.50 9.27 0.12
CA GLU A 314 -1.15 8.81 -1.23
C GLU A 314 0.31 9.16 -1.56
N GLY A 315 1.06 8.22 -2.14
CA GLY A 315 2.50 8.40 -2.38
C GLY A 315 3.38 8.14 -1.15
N SER A 316 2.81 7.74 -0.01
CA SER A 316 3.50 7.13 1.14
C SER A 316 4.53 6.08 0.74
N LEU A 317 4.31 5.40 -0.39
CA LEU A 317 5.12 4.29 -0.91
C LEU A 317 6.33 4.74 -1.76
N ALA A 318 6.46 6.04 -2.05
CA ALA A 318 7.47 6.59 -2.97
C ALA A 318 8.52 7.47 -2.27
N ARG A 319 8.47 7.60 -0.94
CA ARG A 319 9.45 8.38 -0.18
C ARG A 319 10.53 7.47 0.38
N ASP A 320 11.75 7.69 -0.08
CA ASP A 320 12.94 7.09 0.53
C ASP A 320 13.22 7.83 1.84
N TYR A 321 12.90 7.18 2.97
CA TYR A 321 13.36 7.62 4.28
C TYR A 321 14.74 7.01 4.55
N HIS A 322 15.79 7.82 4.49
CA HIS A 322 17.19 7.43 4.72
C HIS A 322 17.58 7.35 6.21
#